data_AF-A0A0D2L6A5-F1
#
_entry.id   AF-A0A0D2L6A5-F1
#
_cell.length_a   1.000
_cell.length_b   1.000
_cell.length_c   1.000
_cell.angle_alpha   90.00
_cell.angle_beta   90.00
_cell.angle_gamma   90.00
#
_symmetry.space_group_name_H-M   'P 1'
#
loop_
_entity.id
_entity.type
_entity.pdbx_description
1 polymer ?
#
loop_
_entity_poly.entity_id
_entity_poly.type
_entity_poly.pdbx_seq_one_letter_code
_entity_poly.pdbx_strand_id
1 'polypeptide(L)' 'MVNPGTFKGRRKEFLDSQQDIYAAAVKGKHVADTVANIQRRYFKRFPITLSHTEEPTEAFLAVVDDDAPEPE' A
#
# COMPACT_ATOMS: atom_id res chain seq x y z
N MET A 1 -30.80 2.51 3.92
CA MET A 1 -29.75 1.97 3.04
C MET A 1 -28.49 1.86 3.89
N VAL A 2 -28.22 0.67 4.45
CA VAL A 2 -27.08 0.45 5.35
C VAL A 2 -25.83 0.28 4.49
N ASN A 3 -24.77 1.04 4.77
CA ASN A 3 -23.51 0.96 4.05
C ASN A 3 -22.90 -0.44 4.30
N PRO A 4 -22.85 -1.37 3.32
CA PRO A 4 -22.48 -2.76 3.59
C PRO A 4 -20.96 -2.96 3.72
N GLY A 5 -20.15 -1.93 3.44
CA GLY A 5 -18.71 -1.99 3.61
C GLY A 5 -18.31 -1.61 5.04
N THR A 6 -18.14 -2.59 5.92
CA THR A 6 -17.40 -2.37 7.17
C THR A 6 -16.00 -1.86 6.79
N PHE A 7 -15.66 -0.65 7.21
CA PHE A 7 -14.32 -0.08 6.99
C PHE A 7 -13.27 -1.01 7.61
N LYS A 8 -12.42 -1.61 6.76
CA LYS A 8 -11.35 -2.54 7.18
C LYS A 8 -10.02 -1.84 7.42
N GLY A 9 -9.82 -0.62 6.91
CA GLY A 9 -8.60 0.15 7.15
C GLY A 9 -7.35 -0.44 6.51
N ARG A 10 -7.46 -1.13 5.36
CA ARG A 10 -6.34 -1.87 4.76
C ARG A 10 -5.16 -0.98 4.37
N ARG A 11 -5.43 0.29 4.03
CA ARG A 11 -4.38 1.30 3.78
C ARG A 11 -3.51 1.50 5.02
N LYS A 12 -4.12 1.58 6.20
CA LYS A 12 -3.41 1.72 7.48
C LYS A 12 -2.63 0.45 7.80
N GLU A 13 -3.25 -0.72 7.67
CA GLU A 13 -2.58 -2.01 7.91
C GLU A 13 -1.33 -2.18 7.04
N PHE A 14 -1.43 -1.81 5.76
CA PHE A 14 -0.26 -1.79 4.88
C PHE A 14 0.82 -0.84 5.42
N LEU A 15 0.51 0.41 5.73
CA LEU A 15 1.51 1.38 6.20
C LEU A 15 2.15 0.96 7.53
N ASP A 16 1.39 0.37 8.45
CA ASP A 16 1.90 -0.16 9.71
C ASP A 16 2.91 -1.29 9.47
N SER A 17 2.64 -2.17 8.49
CA SER A 17 3.57 -3.25 8.13
C SER A 17 4.91 -2.75 7.56
N GLN A 18 5.01 -1.50 7.11
CA GLN A 18 6.23 -0.92 6.56
C GLN A 18 7.11 -0.22 7.60
N GLN A 19 6.65 -0.09 8.85
CA GLN A 19 7.36 0.66 9.90
C GLN A 19 8.79 0.16 10.13
N ASP A 20 8.99 -1.16 10.18
CA ASP A 20 10.31 -1.76 10.42
C ASP A 20 11.29 -1.49 9.27
N ILE A 21 10.82 -1.57 8.03
CA ILE A 21 11.63 -1.31 6.83
C ILE A 21 12.02 0.17 6.79
N TYR A 22 11.08 1.07 7.09
CA TYR A 22 11.37 2.50 7.22
C TYR A 22 12.38 2.79 8.33
N ALA A 23 12.21 2.19 9.52
CA ALA A 23 13.12 2.37 10.65
C ALA A 23 14.54 1.88 10.34
N ALA A 24 14.67 0.76 9.61
CA ALA A 24 15.96 0.28 9.11
C ALA A 24 16.58 1.29 8.13
N ALA A 25 15.79 1.87 7.24
CA ALA A 25 16.27 2.86 6.27
C ALA A 25 16.74 4.18 6.89
N VAL A 26 16.11 4.60 8.00
CA VAL A 26 16.59 5.75 8.79
C VAL A 26 17.99 5.47 9.33
N LYS A 27 18.22 4.28 9.91
CA LYS A 27 19.53 3.86 10.43
C LYS A 27 20.57 3.73 9.31
N GLY A 28 20.15 3.19 8.16
CA GLY A 28 21.00 2.98 6.99
C GLY A 28 21.22 4.21 6.09
N LYS A 29 20.59 5.36 6.39
CA LYS A 29 20.65 6.60 5.60
C LYS A 29 20.19 6.45 4.14
N HIS A 30 19.25 5.54 3.88
CA HIS A 30 18.65 5.29 2.54
C HIS A 30 17.11 5.45 2.57
N VAL A 31 16.64 6.46 3.30
CA VAL A 31 15.20 6.71 3.52
C VAL A 31 14.47 7.02 2.22
N ALA A 32 15.05 7.86 1.34
CA ALA A 32 14.39 8.30 0.12
C ALA A 32 14.02 7.12 -0.79
N ASP A 33 14.97 6.21 -1.04
CA ASP A 33 14.75 5.02 -1.87
C ASP A 33 13.71 4.08 -1.25
N THR A 34 13.74 3.96 0.07
CA THR A 34 12.80 3.11 0.82
C THR A 34 11.38 3.68 0.76
N VAL A 35 11.23 4.99 0.94
CA VAL A 35 9.93 5.68 0.82
C VAL A 35 9.39 5.58 -0.60
N ALA A 36 10.24 5.75 -1.62
CA ALA A 36 9.82 5.60 -3.02
C ALA A 36 9.31 4.17 -3.31
N ASN A 37 9.99 3.15 -2.78
CA ASN A 37 9.56 1.76 -2.89
C ASN A 37 8.21 1.52 -2.17
N ILE A 38 8.07 2.00 -0.93
CA ILE A 38 6.81 1.90 -0.16
C ILE A 38 5.65 2.57 -0.93
N GLN A 39 5.87 3.77 -1.48
CA GLN A 39 4.87 4.49 -2.25
C GLN A 39 4.47 3.73 -3.52
N ARG A 40 5.43 3.17 -4.24
CA ARG A 40 5.18 2.35 -5.42
C ARG A 40 4.28 1.15 -5.08
N ARG A 41 4.64 0.37 -4.06
CA ARG A 41 3.82 -0.77 -3.58
C ARG A 41 2.44 -0.32 -3.08
N TYR A 42 2.38 0.81 -2.39
CA TYR A 42 1.12 1.40 -1.96
C TYR A 42 0.20 1.67 -3.15
N PHE A 43 0.67 2.31 -4.21
CA PHE A 43 -0.17 2.63 -5.37
C PHE A 43 -0.55 1.43 -6.23
N LYS A 44 0.24 0.35 -6.22
CA LYS A 44 -0.19 -0.93 -6.80
C LYS A 44 -1.39 -1.53 -6.06
N ARG A 45 -1.39 -1.45 -4.73
CA ARG A 45 -2.45 -2.00 -3.86
C ARG A 45 -3.66 -1.07 -3.71
N PHE A 46 -3.43 0.24 -3.82
CA PHE A 46 -4.43 1.29 -3.64
C PHE A 46 -4.29 2.33 -4.77
N PRO A 47 -4.74 2.00 -5.99
CA PRO A 47 -4.62 2.90 -7.14
C PRO A 47 -5.29 4.25 -6.88
N ILE A 48 -4.79 5.32 -7.47
CA ILE A 48 -5.40 6.67 -7.37
C ILE A 48 -6.82 6.74 -7.95
N THR A 49 -7.17 5.77 -8.80
CA THR A 49 -8.50 5.60 -9.39
C THR A 49 -9.49 4.92 -8.43
N LEU A 50 -9.01 4.29 -7.35
CA LEU A 50 -9.85 3.71 -6.31
C LEU A 50 -10.33 4.80 -5.37
N SER A 51 -11.65 4.94 -5.20
CA SER A 51 -12.23 5.95 -4.32
C SER A 51 -11.70 5.83 -2.89
N HIS A 52 -11.53 6.97 -2.21
CA HIS A 52 -11.16 7.00 -0.80
C HIS A 52 -12.27 6.45 0.12
N THR A 53 -13.51 6.38 -0.37
CA THR A 53 -14.64 5.78 0.34
C THR A 53 -14.77 4.28 0.09
N GLU A 54 -13.91 3.72 -0.76
CA GLU A 54 -13.92 2.31 -1.15
C GLU A 54 -12.66 1.60 -0.64
N GLU A 55 -12.86 0.36 -0.22
CA GLU A 55 -11.79 -0.54 0.19
C GLU A 55 -11.54 -1.57 -0.92
N PRO A 56 -10.27 -1.83 -1.29
CA PRO A 56 -9.98 -2.87 -2.27
C PRO A 56 -10.44 -4.23 -1.74
N THR A 57 -10.92 -5.12 -2.61
CA THR A 57 -11.30 -6.47 -2.18
C THR A 57 -10.06 -7.30 -1.87
N GLU A 58 -10.20 -8.35 -1.05
CA GLU A 58 -9.11 -9.31 -0.83
C GLU A 58 -8.68 -9.99 -2.13
N ALA A 59 -9.64 -10.30 -3.02
CA ALA A 59 -9.35 -10.86 -4.34
C ALA A 59 -8.51 -9.91 -5.21
N PHE A 60 -8.78 -8.61 -5.16
CA PHE A 60 -7.96 -7.61 -5.85
C PHE A 60 -6.54 -7.58 -5.28
N LEU A 61 -6.39 -7.56 -3.95
CA LEU A 61 -5.07 -7.49 -3.31
C LEU A 61 -4.24 -8.77 -3.52
N ALA A 62 -4.88 -9.93 -3.65
CA ALA A 62 -4.20 -11.21 -3.84
C ALA A 62 -3.48 -11.33 -5.19
N VAL A 63 -3.89 -10.55 -6.20
CA VAL A 63 -3.26 -10.54 -7.52
C VAL A 63 -2.22 -9.43 -7.69
N VAL A 64 -2.05 -8.57 -6.68
CA VAL A 64 -1.04 -7.50 -6.73
C VAL A 64 0.34 -8.06 -6.46
N ASP A 65 1.22 -7.95 -7.45
CA ASP A 65 2.65 -8.21 -7.29
C ASP A 65 3.39 -6.89 -6.99
N ASP A 66 3.82 -6.75 -5.74
CA ASP A 66 4.56 -5.59 -5.26
C ASP A 66 5.92 -5.41 -5.94
N ASP A 67 6.53 -6.49 -6.43
CA ASP A 67 7.88 -6.49 -6.99
C ASP A 67 7.91 -6.48 -8.52
N ALA A 68 6.77 -6.72 -9.18
CA ALA A 68 6.64 -6.59 -10.64
C ALA A 68 7.13 -5.23 -11.17
N PRO A 69 7.78 -5.14 -12.34
CA PRO A 69 8.15 -3.85 -12.96
C PRO A 69 6.92 -2.98 -13.24
N GLU A 70 7.10 -1.66 -13.25
CA GLU A 70 6.05 -0.76 -13.76
C GLU A 70 5.99 -0.87 -15.29
N PRO A 71 4.80 -0.86 -15.89
CA PRO A 71 4.67 -0.73 -17.34
C PRO A 71 5.22 0.62 -17.81
N GLU A 72 5.83 0.65 -19.00
CA GLU A 72 6.30 1.87 -19.67
C GLU A 72 5.15 2.77 -20.16
#